data_AF-A0A2M9CH95-F1
#
_entry.id   AF-A0A2M9CH95-F1
#
_cell.length_a   1.000
_cell.length_b   1.000
_cell.length_c   1.000
_cell.angle_alpha   90.00
_cell.angle_beta   90.00
_cell.angle_gamma   90.00
#
_symmetry.space_group_name_H-M   'P 1'
#
loop_
_entity.id
_entity.type
_entity.pdbx_description
1 polymer ?
#
loop_
_entity_poly.entity_id
_entity_poly.type
_entity_poly.pdbx_seq_one_letter_code
_entity_poly.pdbx_strand_id
1 'polypeptide(L)'
;MTGAFDVPVDPDAPEAREWILRELAGPEYEAARPTLFDRISQAIWEWFTSLRFGGVDGPPVLPLIVVGALVLVALLLAFLIYGLPRVNRRSRADLDLFGVDDERDAATIRRAAADAAAREDWTLASVEGFRALARGLAERTLVTVSPGTTAHGFADRAAGAFPDAADELRWSADLFDAVRYLGRAGDRAGYERVSALDARLSAARPVLPEPTGAPA
;
A
#
# COMPACT_ATOMS: atom_id res chain seq x y z
N MET A 1 -39.75 -31.95 -80.29
CA MET A 1 -38.50 -31.74 -79.54
C MET A 1 -38.57 -30.31 -79.01
N THR A 2 -39.11 -30.17 -77.79
CA THR A 2 -38.39 -29.62 -76.62
C THR A 2 -37.98 -28.16 -76.86
N GLY A 3 -38.71 -27.15 -76.38
CA GLY A 3 -39.33 -27.02 -75.06
C GLY A 3 -38.49 -26.00 -74.29
N ALA A 4 -38.88 -24.73 -74.39
CA ALA A 4 -38.29 -23.64 -73.64
C ALA A 4 -38.54 -23.87 -72.15
N PHE A 5 -37.48 -23.82 -71.35
CA PHE A 5 -37.57 -23.58 -69.92
C PHE A 5 -36.55 -22.49 -69.59
N ASP A 6 -37.03 -21.26 -69.78
CA ASP A 6 -36.68 -20.12 -68.94
C ASP A 6 -36.66 -20.62 -67.48
N VAL A 7 -35.55 -20.43 -66.79
CA VAL A 7 -35.46 -20.83 -65.39
C VAL A 7 -36.45 -19.94 -64.65
N PRO A 8 -37.55 -20.47 -64.08
CA PRO A 8 -38.51 -19.65 -63.38
C PRO A 8 -37.86 -19.25 -62.06
N VAL A 9 -37.38 -18.02 -61.98
CA VAL A 9 -36.95 -17.41 -60.72
C VAL A 9 -38.04 -16.45 -60.29
N ASP A 10 -39.19 -16.99 -59.94
CA ASP A 10 -40.19 -16.26 -59.16
C ASP A 10 -40.71 -17.20 -58.07
N PRO A 11 -40.13 -17.19 -56.86
CA PRO A 11 -40.62 -18.02 -55.77
C PRO A 11 -42.00 -17.51 -55.33
N ASP A 12 -42.94 -18.44 -55.16
CA ASP A 12 -44.29 -18.12 -54.69
C ASP A 12 -44.24 -17.37 -53.35
N ALA A 13 -45.13 -16.40 -53.18
CA ALA A 13 -45.20 -15.47 -52.04
C ALA A 13 -45.11 -16.08 -50.62
N PRO A 14 -45.48 -17.36 -50.35
CA PRO A 14 -45.24 -17.98 -49.05
C PRO A 14 -43.76 -18.34 -48.78
N GLU A 15 -43.00 -18.78 -49.79
CA GLU A 15 -41.61 -19.25 -49.66
C GLU A 15 -40.63 -18.10 -49.43
N ALA A 16 -40.89 -16.93 -50.04
CA ALA A 16 -40.14 -15.71 -49.76
C ALA A 16 -40.28 -15.26 -48.28
N ARG A 17 -41.43 -15.56 -47.66
CA ARG A 17 -41.71 -15.19 -46.26
C ARG A 17 -40.93 -16.06 -45.28
N GLU A 18 -40.82 -17.36 -45.56
CA GLU A 18 -39.98 -18.26 -44.77
C GLU A 18 -38.49 -17.96 -44.90
N TRP A 19 -38.02 -17.57 -46.09
CA TRP A 19 -36.63 -17.17 -46.30
C TRP A 19 -36.28 -15.89 -45.53
N ILE A 20 -37.15 -14.88 -45.52
CA ILE A 20 -36.96 -13.66 -44.72
C ILE A 20 -36.97 -13.95 -43.22
N LEU A 21 -37.84 -14.86 -42.76
CA LEU A 21 -37.88 -15.26 -41.34
C LEU A 21 -36.64 -16.06 -40.92
N ARG A 22 -36.02 -16.81 -41.85
CA ARG A 22 -34.80 -17.58 -41.61
C ARG A 22 -33.56 -16.68 -41.56
N GLU A 23 -33.52 -15.62 -42.36
CA GLU A 23 -32.47 -14.60 -42.34
C GLU A 23 -32.51 -13.76 -41.05
N LEU A 24 -33.71 -13.42 -40.57
CA LEU A 24 -33.92 -12.73 -39.29
C LEU A 24 -33.62 -13.59 -38.05
N ALA A 25 -33.50 -14.92 -38.21
CA ALA A 25 -33.16 -15.87 -37.15
C ALA A 25 -31.66 -16.24 -37.14
N GLY A 26 -30.83 -15.59 -37.97
CA GLY A 26 -29.39 -15.79 -38.02
C GLY A 26 -28.68 -15.35 -36.71
N PRO A 27 -27.75 -16.16 -36.16
CA PRO A 27 -27.06 -15.90 -34.90
C PRO A 27 -25.91 -14.88 -35.03
N GLU A 28 -26.09 -13.83 -35.84
CA GLU A 28 -25.08 -12.78 -36.06
C GLU A 28 -25.23 -11.55 -35.13
N TYR A 29 -26.14 -11.60 -34.15
CA TYR A 29 -26.34 -10.51 -33.18
C TYR A 29 -26.05 -10.88 -31.72
N GLU A 30 -25.01 -11.68 -31.47
CA GLU A 30 -24.39 -11.80 -30.14
C GLU A 30 -23.34 -10.69 -29.88
N ALA A 31 -23.54 -9.50 -30.44
CA ALA A 31 -22.72 -8.31 -30.20
C ALA A 31 -23.41 -7.25 -29.31
N ALA A 32 -24.54 -7.59 -28.68
CA ALA A 32 -25.33 -6.67 -27.87
C ALA A 32 -25.39 -7.03 -26.37
N ARG A 33 -24.31 -7.59 -25.81
CA ARG A 33 -24.08 -7.46 -24.36
C ARG A 33 -23.11 -6.31 -24.15
N PRO A 34 -23.55 -5.18 -23.56
CA PRO A 34 -22.64 -4.09 -23.28
C PRO A 34 -21.52 -4.65 -22.40
N THR A 35 -20.29 -4.56 -22.88
CA THR A 35 -19.12 -4.88 -22.07
C THR A 35 -19.15 -3.97 -20.84
N LEU A 36 -18.56 -4.40 -19.72
CA LEU A 36 -18.41 -3.54 -18.54
C LEU A 36 -17.75 -2.20 -18.93
N PHE A 37 -16.82 -2.26 -19.88
CA PHE A 37 -16.15 -1.10 -20.44
C PHE A 37 -17.08 -0.18 -21.24
N ASP A 38 -17.94 -0.72 -22.11
CA ASP A 38 -18.92 0.08 -22.85
C ASP A 38 -19.91 0.77 -21.90
N ARG A 39 -20.39 0.05 -20.88
CA ARG A 39 -21.28 0.62 -19.86
C ARG A 39 -20.63 1.74 -19.05
N ILE A 40 -19.36 1.57 -18.68
CA ILE A 40 -18.58 2.59 -17.97
C ILE A 40 -18.32 3.79 -18.89
N SER A 41 -17.93 3.54 -20.15
CA SER A 41 -17.65 4.60 -21.12
C SER A 41 -18.89 5.44 -21.45
N GLN A 42 -20.05 4.79 -21.62
CA GLN A 42 -21.34 5.46 -21.80
C GLN A 42 -21.71 6.29 -20.58
N ALA A 43 -21.59 5.76 -19.36
CA ALA A 43 -21.87 6.50 -18.14
C ALA A 43 -20.98 7.75 -17.99
N ILE A 44 -19.71 7.66 -18.38
CA ILE A 44 -18.77 8.78 -18.35
C ILE A 44 -19.12 9.83 -19.42
N TRP A 45 -19.44 9.39 -20.64
CA TRP A 45 -19.84 10.29 -21.74
C TRP A 45 -21.14 11.03 -21.43
N GLU A 46 -22.12 10.33 -20.86
CA GLU A 46 -23.42 10.88 -20.49
C GLU A 46 -23.32 11.83 -19.30
N TRP A 47 -22.43 11.56 -18.34
CA TRP A 47 -22.05 12.54 -17.32
C TRP A 47 -21.46 13.81 -17.94
N PHE A 48 -20.53 13.68 -18.90
CA PHE A 48 -19.89 14.82 -19.55
C PHE A 48 -20.85 15.68 -20.38
N THR A 49 -21.82 15.07 -21.06
CA THR A 49 -22.84 15.78 -21.84
C THR A 49 -23.94 16.36 -20.95
N SER A 50 -24.26 15.73 -19.81
CA SER A 50 -25.18 16.28 -18.81
C SER A 50 -24.70 17.61 -18.22
N LEU A 51 -23.38 17.79 -18.13
CA LEU A 51 -22.76 19.03 -17.70
C LEU A 51 -22.85 20.14 -18.76
N ARG A 52 -23.15 19.81 -20.02
CA ARG A 52 -23.01 20.74 -21.15
C ARG A 52 -24.31 21.32 -21.71
N PHE A 53 -25.50 20.97 -21.23
CA PHE A 53 -26.72 21.54 -21.83
C PHE A 53 -27.68 22.20 -20.85
N GLY A 54 -27.79 23.52 -21.02
CA GLY A 54 -28.83 24.36 -20.45
C GLY A 54 -28.30 25.76 -20.29
N GLY A 55 -28.51 26.62 -21.30
CA GLY A 55 -28.31 28.05 -21.14
C GLY A 55 -29.20 28.55 -20.01
N VAL A 56 -28.60 28.87 -18.88
CA VAL A 56 -29.25 29.57 -17.78
C VAL A 56 -28.25 30.60 -17.30
N ASP A 57 -28.55 31.85 -17.65
CA ASP A 57 -28.02 33.04 -16.98
C ASP A 57 -28.40 32.94 -15.50
N GLY A 58 -27.51 32.35 -14.72
CA GLY A 58 -27.60 32.18 -13.28
C GLY A 58 -26.19 32.15 -12.70
N PRO A 59 -26.00 32.50 -11.41
CA PRO A 59 -24.67 32.60 -10.82
C PRO A 59 -23.87 31.31 -11.07
N PRO A 60 -22.52 31.35 -11.14
CA PRO A 60 -21.68 30.23 -11.53
C PRO A 60 -21.58 29.13 -10.46
N VAL A 61 -22.72 28.68 -9.93
CA VAL A 61 -22.84 27.66 -8.90
C VAL A 61 -22.56 26.27 -9.45
N LEU A 62 -22.91 25.99 -10.71
CA LEU A 62 -22.66 24.68 -11.34
C LEU A 62 -21.16 24.31 -11.45
N PRO A 63 -20.26 25.17 -11.98
CA PRO A 63 -18.83 24.85 -11.97
C PRO A 63 -18.25 24.75 -10.56
N LEU A 64 -18.76 25.51 -9.58
CA LEU A 64 -18.34 25.40 -8.18
C LEU A 64 -18.76 24.05 -7.56
N ILE A 65 -19.95 23.55 -7.87
CA ILE A 65 -20.43 22.24 -7.40
C ILE A 65 -19.58 21.12 -8.01
N VAL A 66 -19.25 21.21 -9.30
CA VAL A 66 -18.39 20.22 -9.98
C VAL A 66 -16.98 20.21 -9.38
N VAL A 67 -16.37 21.39 -9.19
CA VAL A 67 -15.06 21.50 -8.54
C VAL A 67 -15.13 21.00 -7.10
N GLY A 68 -16.18 21.34 -6.35
CA GLY A 68 -16.39 20.86 -4.99
C GLY A 68 -16.52 19.34 -4.91
N ALA A 69 -17.25 18.72 -5.83
CA ALA A 69 -17.38 17.27 -5.91
C ALA A 69 -16.05 16.60 -6.26
N LEU A 70 -15.27 17.15 -7.20
CA LEU A 70 -13.94 16.65 -7.54
C LEU A 70 -12.97 16.76 -6.36
N VAL A 71 -12.99 17.88 -5.63
CA VAL A 71 -12.19 18.06 -4.42
C VAL A 71 -12.61 17.06 -3.34
N LEU A 72 -13.90 16.84 -3.13
CA LEU A 72 -14.39 15.87 -2.15
C LEU A 72 -13.95 14.44 -2.51
N VAL A 73 -14.08 14.03 -3.78
CA VAL A 73 -13.62 12.72 -4.24
C VAL A 73 -12.10 12.59 -4.09
N ALA A 74 -11.33 13.63 -4.43
CA ALA A 74 -9.89 13.65 -4.23
C ALA A 74 -9.51 13.54 -2.74
N LEU A 75 -10.24 14.21 -1.84
CA LEU A 75 -10.03 14.12 -0.39
C LEU A 75 -10.41 12.73 0.15
N LEU A 76 -11.49 12.12 -0.34
CA LEU A 76 -11.88 10.77 0.05
C LEU A 76 -10.89 9.71 -0.45
N LEU A 77 -10.38 9.86 -1.68
CA LEU A 77 -9.32 9.02 -2.21
C LEU A 77 -8.01 9.23 -1.45
N ALA A 78 -7.64 10.48 -1.16
CA ALA A 78 -6.47 10.77 -0.34
C ALA A 78 -6.63 10.16 1.06
N PHE A 79 -7.81 10.25 1.67
CA PHE A 79 -8.10 9.63 2.96
C PHE A 79 -8.08 8.10 2.89
N LEU A 80 -8.55 7.48 1.82
CA LEU A 80 -8.54 6.03 1.64
C LEU A 80 -7.11 5.51 1.41
N ILE A 81 -6.30 6.25 0.66
CA ILE A 81 -4.91 5.91 0.33
C ILE A 81 -3.97 6.19 1.50
N TYR A 82 -4.14 7.33 2.18
CA TYR A 82 -3.21 7.83 3.21
C TYR A 82 -3.76 7.73 4.65
N GLY A 83 -5.01 7.30 4.86
CA GLY A 83 -5.66 7.25 6.18
C GLY A 83 -6.04 8.62 6.74
N LEU A 84 -6.72 8.66 7.89
CA LEU A 84 -6.92 9.92 8.63
C LEU A 84 -5.55 10.52 8.99
N PRO A 85 -5.34 11.84 8.81
CA PRO A 85 -4.23 12.51 9.48
C PRO A 85 -4.52 12.47 10.97
N ARG A 86 -3.93 11.47 11.65
CA ARG A 86 -3.94 11.42 13.10
C ARG A 86 -3.11 12.59 13.56
N VAL A 87 -3.78 13.63 14.08
CA VAL A 87 -3.12 14.83 14.61
C VAL A 87 -2.48 14.46 15.93
N ASN A 88 -1.39 13.71 15.89
CA ASN A 88 -0.56 13.47 17.06
C ASN A 88 0.69 14.33 16.90
N ARG A 89 0.58 15.57 17.40
CA ARG A 89 1.70 16.50 17.55
C ARG A 89 2.70 15.93 18.56
N ARG A 90 3.55 14.98 18.15
CA ARG A 90 4.80 14.67 18.85
C ARG A 90 5.84 14.18 17.85
N SER A 91 6.64 15.17 17.45
CA SER A 91 8.01 15.09 16.97
C SER A 91 8.25 14.56 15.54
N ARG A 92 8.70 15.50 14.70
CA ARG A 92 9.43 15.29 13.44
C ARG A 92 10.80 14.58 13.65
N ALA A 93 10.90 13.63 14.58
CA ALA A 93 12.16 13.12 15.14
C ALA A 93 12.59 11.72 14.64
N ASP A 94 11.75 11.02 13.87
CA ASP A 94 11.93 9.58 13.56
C ASP A 94 12.61 9.25 12.22
N LEU A 95 13.14 10.27 11.53
CA LEU A 95 13.31 10.25 10.07
C LEU A 95 14.25 9.21 9.46
N ASP A 96 15.20 8.61 10.21
CA ASP A 96 16.24 7.76 9.62
C ASP A 96 16.12 6.26 9.99
N LEU A 97 15.98 5.94 11.28
CA LEU A 97 15.91 4.53 11.74
C LEU A 97 14.53 3.89 11.49
N PHE A 98 13.45 4.61 11.81
CA PHE A 98 12.08 4.13 11.63
C PHE A 98 11.49 4.57 10.27
N GLY A 99 12.14 5.51 9.59
CA GLY A 99 11.65 6.10 8.35
C GLY A 99 10.75 7.31 8.62
N VAL A 100 10.30 7.96 7.55
CA VAL A 100 9.45 9.14 7.67
C VAL A 100 8.10 8.73 8.27
N ASP A 101 7.84 9.16 9.51
CA ASP A 101 6.53 9.07 10.17
C ASP A 101 6.05 7.63 10.53
N ASP A 102 6.97 6.70 10.80
CA ASP A 102 6.59 5.36 11.26
C ASP A 102 6.15 5.37 12.74
N GLU A 103 4.86 5.63 12.97
CA GLU A 103 4.26 5.68 14.31
C GLU A 103 3.93 4.30 14.91
N ARG A 104 4.24 3.19 14.22
CA ARG A 104 3.89 1.84 14.69
C ARG A 104 4.57 1.52 16.02
N ASP A 105 3.83 0.82 16.89
CA ASP A 105 4.41 0.31 18.13
C ASP A 105 5.32 -0.90 17.86
N ALA A 106 6.20 -1.23 18.81
CA ALA A 106 7.14 -2.34 18.65
C ALA A 106 6.41 -3.66 18.37
N ALA A 107 5.25 -3.89 18.97
CA ALA A 107 4.45 -5.11 18.75
C ALA A 107 3.92 -5.23 17.32
N THR A 108 3.53 -4.12 16.69
CA THR A 108 3.08 -4.07 15.30
C THR A 108 4.24 -4.29 14.34
N ILE A 109 5.41 -3.69 14.62
CA ILE A 109 6.61 -3.90 13.82
C ILE A 109 7.09 -5.37 13.92
N ARG A 110 7.04 -5.99 15.11
CA ARG A 110 7.34 -7.43 15.28
C ARG A 110 6.45 -8.33 14.43
N ARG A 111 5.14 -8.02 14.38
CA ARG A 111 4.20 -8.76 13.52
C ARG A 111 4.57 -8.61 12.04
N ALA A 112 4.88 -7.40 11.59
CA ALA A 112 5.34 -7.17 10.21
C ALA A 112 6.64 -7.94 9.88
N ALA A 113 7.58 -8.00 10.82
CA ALA A 113 8.81 -8.79 10.67
C ALA A 113 8.51 -10.30 10.55
N ALA A 114 7.60 -10.82 11.38
CA ALA A 114 7.17 -12.22 11.33
C ALA A 114 6.41 -12.54 10.02
N ASP A 115 5.55 -11.65 9.54
CA ASP A 115 4.82 -11.80 8.28
C ASP A 115 5.76 -11.77 7.06
N ALA A 116 6.83 -10.97 7.11
CA ALA A 116 7.89 -10.98 6.11
C ALA A 116 8.66 -12.31 6.14
N ALA A 117 9.05 -12.79 7.32
CA ALA A 117 9.72 -14.07 7.49
C ALA A 117 8.86 -15.27 7.03
N ALA A 118 7.55 -15.23 7.26
CA ALA A 118 6.61 -16.26 6.80
C ALA A 118 6.50 -16.34 5.26
N ARG A 119 6.83 -15.25 4.57
CA ARG A 119 6.93 -15.17 3.10
C ARG A 119 8.35 -15.36 2.58
N GLU A 120 9.28 -15.75 3.45
CA GLU A 120 10.71 -15.89 3.17
C GLU A 120 11.38 -14.59 2.66
N ASP A 121 10.76 -13.43 2.93
CA ASP A 121 11.36 -12.12 2.67
C ASP A 121 12.28 -11.75 3.85
N TRP A 122 13.44 -12.39 3.88
CA TRP A 122 14.43 -12.23 4.95
C TRP A 122 15.05 -10.84 5.00
N THR A 123 15.08 -10.15 3.86
CA THR A 123 15.52 -8.76 3.75
C THR A 123 14.59 -7.86 4.56
N LEU A 124 13.28 -7.89 4.26
CA LEU A 124 12.30 -7.10 4.99
C LEU A 124 12.17 -7.56 6.45
N ALA A 125 12.23 -8.87 6.70
CA ALA A 125 12.15 -9.41 8.06
C ALA A 125 13.31 -8.91 8.94
N SER A 126 14.54 -8.85 8.43
CA SER A 126 15.70 -8.34 9.17
C SER A 126 15.60 -6.84 9.44
N VAL A 127 15.12 -6.07 8.46
CA VAL A 127 14.90 -4.61 8.59
C VAL A 127 13.83 -4.31 9.64
N GLU A 128 12.66 -4.94 9.53
CA GLU A 128 11.57 -4.76 10.50
C GLU A 128 11.95 -5.35 11.87
N GLY A 129 12.72 -6.44 11.92
CA GLY A 129 13.22 -7.01 13.18
C GLY A 129 14.11 -6.04 13.95
N PHE A 130 15.04 -5.36 13.26
CA PHE A 130 15.89 -4.35 13.90
C PHE A 130 15.09 -3.11 14.31
N ARG A 131 14.12 -2.67 13.50
CA ARG A 131 13.19 -1.60 13.88
C ARG A 131 12.35 -1.97 15.10
N ALA A 132 11.87 -3.19 15.18
CA ALA A 132 11.12 -3.68 16.33
C ALA A 132 11.97 -3.63 17.61
N LEU A 133 13.23 -4.11 17.53
CA LEU A 133 14.20 -4.01 18.61
C LEU A 133 14.37 -2.56 19.04
N ALA A 134 14.64 -1.67 18.09
CA ALA A 134 14.91 -0.27 18.38
C ALA A 134 13.70 0.42 19.02
N ARG A 135 12.50 0.18 18.46
CA ARG A 135 11.24 0.72 18.96
C ARG A 135 10.95 0.20 20.36
N GLY A 136 11.17 -1.08 20.62
CA GLY A 136 10.93 -1.70 21.91
C GLY A 136 11.82 -1.11 23.02
N LEU A 137 13.08 -0.82 22.73
CA LEU A 137 13.97 -0.16 23.69
C LEU A 137 13.62 1.32 23.88
N ALA A 138 13.20 2.01 22.81
CA ALA A 138 12.75 3.40 22.88
C ALA A 138 11.45 3.55 23.69
N GLU A 139 10.47 2.67 23.49
CA GLU A 139 9.20 2.63 24.24
C GLU A 139 9.42 2.38 25.74
N ARG A 140 10.49 1.65 26.09
CA ARG A 140 10.91 1.41 27.48
C ARG A 140 11.78 2.53 28.05
N THR A 141 12.00 3.61 27.30
CA THR A 141 12.84 4.76 27.67
C THR A 141 14.29 4.36 27.98
N LEU A 142 14.78 3.26 27.38
CA LEU A 142 16.14 2.77 27.60
C LEU A 142 17.13 3.41 26.63
N VAL A 143 16.66 3.76 25.44
CA VAL A 143 17.45 4.43 24.42
C VAL A 143 16.59 5.54 23.82
N THR A 144 17.05 6.77 23.92
CA THR A 144 16.41 7.89 23.24
C THR A 144 16.79 7.87 21.76
N VAL A 145 15.79 8.02 20.88
CA VAL A 145 15.98 8.19 19.44
C VAL A 145 15.72 9.66 19.10
N SER A 146 16.66 10.27 18.38
CA SER A 146 16.62 11.66 17.93
C SER A 146 16.75 11.73 16.40
N PRO A 147 16.36 12.85 15.76
CA PRO A 147 16.52 12.99 14.31
C PRO A 147 17.98 12.74 13.90
N GLY A 148 18.17 11.92 12.86
CA GLY A 148 19.51 11.50 12.40
C GLY A 148 20.15 10.38 13.22
N THR A 149 19.41 9.71 14.11
CA THR A 149 19.90 8.49 14.76
C THR A 149 20.06 7.39 13.71
N THR A 150 21.30 6.97 13.50
CA THR A 150 21.66 5.83 12.66
C THR A 150 21.51 4.51 13.41
N ALA A 151 21.53 3.38 12.69
CA ALA A 151 21.51 2.05 13.29
C ALA A 151 22.68 1.82 14.26
N HIS A 152 23.91 2.19 13.88
CA HIS A 152 25.07 2.10 14.77
C HIS A 152 24.97 3.04 15.96
N GLY A 153 24.56 4.30 15.74
CA GLY A 153 24.39 5.26 16.83
C GLY A 153 23.35 4.81 17.85
N PHE A 154 22.32 4.10 17.39
CA PHE A 154 21.36 3.43 18.26
C PHE A 154 21.99 2.24 19.00
N ALA A 155 22.68 1.34 18.29
CA ALA A 155 23.32 0.16 18.86
C ALA A 155 24.36 0.51 19.94
N ASP A 156 25.15 1.56 19.74
CA ASP A 156 26.14 2.04 20.71
C ASP A 156 25.48 2.57 21.99
N ARG A 157 24.36 3.31 21.86
CA ARG A 157 23.57 3.75 23.03
C ARG A 157 22.94 2.56 23.75
N ALA A 158 22.37 1.61 23.00
CA ALA A 158 21.79 0.40 23.55
C ALA A 158 22.83 -0.46 24.30
N ALA A 159 24.07 -0.52 23.79
CA ALA A 159 25.17 -1.22 24.43
C ALA A 159 25.54 -0.62 25.80
N GLY A 160 25.30 0.68 26.01
CA GLY A 160 25.44 1.29 27.34
C GLY A 160 24.47 0.72 28.38
N ALA A 161 23.24 0.43 27.97
CA ALA A 161 22.22 -0.19 28.85
C ALA A 161 22.36 -1.72 28.93
N PHE A 162 22.93 -2.35 27.90
CA PHE A 162 23.11 -3.81 27.81
C PHE A 162 24.55 -4.16 27.34
N PRO A 163 25.56 -4.02 28.21
CA PRO A 163 26.95 -4.25 27.83
C PRO A 163 27.22 -5.67 27.31
N ASP A 164 26.58 -6.67 27.91
CA ASP A 164 26.72 -8.08 27.51
C ASP A 164 26.18 -8.37 26.10
N ALA A 165 25.34 -7.49 25.56
CA ALA A 165 24.76 -7.60 24.23
C ALA A 165 25.43 -6.67 23.20
N ALA A 166 26.49 -5.94 23.58
CA ALA A 166 27.07 -4.89 22.75
C ALA A 166 27.52 -5.38 21.36
N ASP A 167 28.18 -6.54 21.30
CA ASP A 167 28.65 -7.10 20.02
C ASP A 167 27.48 -7.57 19.14
N GLU A 168 26.42 -8.14 19.74
CA GLU A 168 25.23 -8.54 19.00
C GLU A 168 24.39 -7.34 18.52
N LEU A 169 24.35 -6.25 19.30
CA LEU A 169 23.72 -5.00 18.91
C LEU A 169 24.44 -4.36 17.72
N ARG A 170 25.78 -4.28 17.77
CA ARG A 170 26.61 -3.79 16.67
C ARG A 170 26.43 -4.65 15.41
N TRP A 171 26.50 -5.97 15.56
CA TRP A 171 26.28 -6.90 14.45
C TRP A 171 24.87 -6.75 13.84
N SER A 172 23.84 -6.50 14.66
CA SER A 172 22.47 -6.29 14.17
C SER A 172 22.32 -4.99 13.40
N ALA A 173 23.02 -3.92 13.81
CA ALA A 173 23.11 -2.67 13.06
C ALA A 173 23.85 -2.86 11.72
N ASP A 174 24.95 -3.62 11.71
CA ASP A 174 25.67 -3.97 10.47
C ASP A 174 24.77 -4.73 9.50
N LEU A 175 24.00 -5.71 9.99
CA LEU A 175 23.05 -6.45 9.17
C LEU A 175 21.97 -5.54 8.61
N PHE A 176 21.40 -4.66 9.45
CA PHE A 176 20.39 -3.70 9.03
C PHE A 176 20.90 -2.82 7.89
N ASP A 177 22.08 -2.20 8.04
CA ASP A 177 22.64 -1.32 7.01
C ASP A 177 22.99 -2.09 5.73
N ALA A 178 23.58 -3.29 5.87
CA ALA A 178 23.93 -4.12 4.74
C ALA A 178 22.71 -4.48 3.89
N VAL A 179 21.60 -4.85 4.54
CA VAL A 179 20.38 -5.27 3.87
C VAL A 179 19.59 -4.05 3.35
N ARG A 180 19.51 -2.98 4.14
CA ARG A 180 18.68 -1.81 3.83
C ARG A 180 19.30 -0.87 2.79
N TYR A 181 20.60 -0.64 2.87
CA TYR A 181 21.30 0.38 2.09
C TYR A 181 22.35 -0.21 1.14
N LEU A 182 22.97 -1.34 1.49
CA LEU A 182 24.03 -1.95 0.66
C LEU A 182 23.53 -3.06 -0.28
N GLY A 183 22.22 -3.33 -0.30
CA GLY A 183 21.61 -4.30 -1.21
C GLY A 183 21.99 -5.76 -0.94
N ARG A 184 22.54 -6.07 0.24
CA ARG A 184 22.81 -7.44 0.66
C ARG A 184 21.49 -8.20 0.80
N ALA A 185 21.40 -9.41 0.26
CA ALA A 185 20.27 -10.29 0.54
C ALA A 185 20.23 -10.63 2.04
N GLY A 186 19.07 -10.46 2.66
CA GLY A 186 18.81 -11.01 3.99
C GLY A 186 18.79 -12.53 3.96
N ASP A 187 19.09 -13.15 5.10
CA ASP A 187 18.96 -14.60 5.27
C ASP A 187 18.23 -14.92 6.58
N ARG A 188 17.77 -16.17 6.67
CA ARG A 188 16.99 -16.65 7.82
C ARG A 188 17.75 -16.56 9.14
N ALA A 189 19.02 -16.97 9.13
CA ALA A 189 19.86 -16.94 10.33
C ALA A 189 20.06 -15.50 10.83
N GLY A 190 20.16 -14.55 9.90
CA GLY A 190 20.25 -13.13 10.12
C GLY A 190 19.05 -12.61 10.91
N TYR A 191 17.86 -12.82 10.36
CA TYR A 191 16.60 -12.46 11.00
C TYR A 191 16.40 -13.15 12.36
N GLU A 192 16.62 -14.46 12.45
CA GLU A 192 16.44 -15.22 13.69
C GLU A 192 17.35 -14.71 14.80
N ARG A 193 18.59 -14.32 14.48
CA ARG A 193 19.51 -13.72 15.45
C ARG A 193 19.02 -12.36 15.96
N VAL A 194 18.55 -11.48 15.08
CA VAL A 194 17.97 -10.18 15.48
C VAL A 194 16.71 -10.37 16.33
N SER A 195 15.84 -11.31 15.96
CA SER A 195 14.61 -11.61 16.69
C SER A 195 14.90 -12.18 18.09
N ALA A 196 15.89 -13.09 18.20
CA ALA A 196 16.33 -13.63 19.47
C ALA A 196 16.92 -12.54 20.39
N LEU A 197 17.69 -11.61 19.81
CA LEU A 197 18.22 -10.46 20.54
C LEU A 197 17.10 -9.56 21.08
N ASP A 198 16.13 -9.18 20.23
CA ASP A 198 14.97 -8.38 20.65
C ASP A 198 14.19 -9.04 21.78
N ALA A 199 13.90 -10.35 21.66
CA ALA A 199 13.18 -11.09 22.70
C ALA A 199 13.95 -11.10 24.03
N ARG A 200 15.27 -11.34 23.98
CA ARG A 200 16.13 -11.35 25.17
C ARG A 200 16.20 -9.97 25.82
N LEU A 201 16.43 -8.92 25.05
CA LEU A 201 16.54 -7.56 25.57
C LEU A 201 15.20 -7.05 26.10
N SER A 202 14.08 -7.43 25.48
CA SER A 202 12.73 -7.10 25.94
C SER A 202 12.44 -7.63 27.35
N ALA A 203 12.95 -8.82 27.69
CA ALA A 203 12.81 -9.41 29.01
C ALA A 203 13.93 -9.03 30.01
N ALA A 204 15.07 -8.54 29.51
CA ALA A 204 16.24 -8.22 30.33
C ALA A 204 16.06 -6.93 31.14
N ARG A 205 16.71 -6.89 32.31
CA ARG A 205 16.83 -5.68 33.12
C ARG A 205 18.05 -4.87 32.65
N PRO A 206 17.88 -3.60 32.29
CA PRO A 206 18.99 -2.75 31.84
C PRO A 206 19.90 -2.38 33.00
N VAL A 207 21.18 -2.10 32.68
CA VAL A 207 22.07 -1.37 33.57
C VAL A 207 21.66 0.10 33.49
N LEU A 208 21.16 0.63 34.60
CA LEU A 208 20.83 2.05 34.69
C LEU A 208 22.08 2.79 35.21
N PRO A 209 22.51 3.88 34.56
CA PRO A 209 23.51 4.74 35.16
C PRO A 209 22.97 5.27 36.50
N GLU A 210 23.78 5.22 37.55
CA GLU A 210 23.38 5.83 38.83
C GLU A 210 23.07 7.30 38.59
N PRO A 211 21.94 7.82 39.14
CA PRO A 211 21.65 9.24 39.05
C PRO A 211 22.81 9.98 39.72
N THR A 212 23.61 10.67 38.91
CA THR A 212 24.66 11.55 39.42
C THR A 212 23.96 12.58 40.31
N GLY A 213 24.17 12.46 41.62
CA GLY A 213 23.53 13.33 42.62
C GLY A 213 23.77 14.79 42.25
N ALA A 214 22.68 15.55 42.15
CA ALA A 214 22.78 17.00 42.02
C ALA A 214 23.55 17.56 43.23
N PRO A 215 24.54 18.44 43.04
CA PRO A 215 25.16 19.12 44.17
C PRO A 215 24.11 19.96 44.90
N ALA A 216 24.11 19.87 46.23
CA ALA A 216 23.24 20.60 47.14
C ALA A 216 23.47 22.11 47.10
#